data_AF-A0A1Y1ZAG7-F1
#
_entry.id   AF-A0A1Y1ZAG7-F1
#
_cell.length_a   1.000
_cell.length_b   1.000
_cell.length_c   1.000
_cell.angle_alpha   90.00
_cell.angle_beta   90.00
_cell.angle_gamma   90.00
#
_symmetry.space_group_name_H-M   'P 1'
#
loop_
_entity.id
_entity.type
_entity.pdbx_description
1 polymer ?
#
loop_
_entity_poly.entity_id
_entity_poly.type
_entity_poly.pdbx_seq_one_letter_code
_entity_poly.pdbx_strand_id
1 'polypeptide(L)'
;MSKELSLKQLVGGIIEEYSQLLGTLFRSIDLALEGKLVAGQKTPQETIRAIILLDTKLQKAYDEVEEHQSYQRRITQVEDEIYEYKQAIRELVEKLESTKESLESMIDHSEKALKTLNQAKESKLSFKDIISYSNRLSAFTAAPPNYNPNNTFIPVEPPYPVEVTMRAGALSLHHTKGVEADVASEESEDEQPSYQAFSFLAQQEEEEAAESNDFLLDLDLNPDLE
;
A
#
# COMPACT_ATOMS: atom_id res chain seq x y z
N MET A 1 -18.52 -0.22 -52.49
CA MET A 1 -17.54 -1.28 -52.20
C MET A 1 -18.31 -2.57 -52.06
N SER A 2 -18.51 -3.25 -53.17
CA SER A 2 -19.19 -4.53 -53.24
C SER A 2 -18.46 -5.48 -52.31
N LYS A 3 -19.15 -5.99 -51.28
CA LYS A 3 -18.66 -7.15 -50.53
C LYS A 3 -18.39 -8.21 -51.58
N GLU A 4 -17.11 -8.42 -51.89
CA GLU A 4 -16.70 -9.64 -52.58
C GLU A 4 -17.37 -10.78 -51.83
N LEU A 5 -18.12 -11.63 -52.54
CA LEU A 5 -18.71 -12.82 -51.93
C LEU A 5 -17.59 -13.44 -51.10
N SER A 6 -17.82 -13.57 -49.79
CA SER A 6 -16.77 -14.01 -48.87
C SER A 6 -16.13 -15.26 -49.46
N LEU A 7 -14.79 -15.32 -49.52
CA LEU A 7 -14.08 -16.49 -50.06
C LEU A 7 -14.61 -17.80 -49.43
N LYS A 8 -15.05 -17.72 -48.17
CA LYS A 8 -15.79 -18.77 -47.46
C LYS A 8 -17.14 -19.15 -48.09
N GLN A 9 -17.95 -18.18 -48.52
CA GLN A 9 -19.21 -18.41 -49.24
C GLN A 9 -18.97 -18.99 -50.63
N LEU A 10 -17.91 -18.56 -51.32
CA LEU A 10 -17.52 -19.09 -52.63
C LEU A 10 -17.06 -20.55 -52.52
N VAL A 11 -16.14 -20.85 -51.60
CA VAL A 11 -15.68 -22.22 -51.33
C VAL A 11 -16.83 -23.10 -50.84
N GLY A 12 -17.71 -22.58 -49.98
CA GLY A 12 -18.91 -23.29 -49.53
C GLY A 12 -19.86 -23.66 -50.68
N GLY A 13 -20.10 -22.73 -51.61
CA GLY A 13 -20.91 -22.98 -52.80
C GLY A 13 -20.29 -24.02 -53.74
N ILE A 14 -18.96 -23.97 -53.94
CA ILE A 14 -18.24 -24.97 -54.75
C ILE A 14 -18.35 -26.37 -54.13
N ILE A 15 -18.25 -26.50 -52.81
CA ILE A 15 -18.39 -27.79 -52.11
C ILE A 15 -19.82 -28.33 -52.24
N GLU A 16 -20.82 -27.46 -52.16
CA GLU A 16 -22.22 -27.85 -52.33
C GLU A 16 -22.50 -28.29 -53.78
N GLU A 17 -22.00 -27.56 -54.78
CA GLU A 17 -22.05 -27.96 -56.19
C GLU A 17 -21.32 -29.29 -56.46
N TYR A 18 -20.18 -29.51 -55.79
CA TYR A 18 -19.43 -30.76 -55.89
C TYR A 18 -20.26 -31.95 -55.37
N SER A 19 -20.91 -31.78 -54.22
CA SER A 19 -21.78 -32.81 -53.63
C SER A 19 -22.98 -33.14 -54.53
N GLN A 20 -23.59 -32.12 -55.15
CA GLN A 20 -24.70 -32.28 -56.08
C GLN A 20 -24.25 -33.01 -57.35
N LEU A 21 -23.10 -32.64 -57.92
CA LEU A 21 -22.54 -33.31 -59.09
C LEU A 21 -22.18 -34.76 -58.80
N LEU A 22 -21.60 -35.06 -57.63
CA LEU A 22 -21.31 -36.42 -57.20
C LEU A 22 -22.59 -37.27 -57.13
N GLY A 23 -23.66 -36.71 -56.55
CA GLY A 23 -24.98 -37.37 -56.51
C GLY A 23 -25.56 -37.61 -57.90
N THR A 24 -25.40 -36.67 -58.84
CA THR A 24 -25.84 -36.87 -60.23
C THR A 24 -24.99 -37.90 -60.98
N LEU A 25 -23.71 -38.00 -60.67
CA LEU A 25 -22.80 -38.96 -61.28
C LEU A 25 -23.18 -40.38 -60.87
N PHE A 26 -23.34 -40.64 -59.57
CA PHE A 26 -23.78 -41.96 -59.09
C PHE A 26 -25.13 -42.37 -59.70
N ARG A 27 -26.09 -41.44 -59.72
CA ARG A 27 -27.40 -41.69 -60.35
C ARG A 27 -27.28 -41.98 -61.86
N SER A 28 -26.37 -41.30 -62.56
CA SER A 28 -26.13 -41.52 -63.99
C SER A 28 -25.45 -42.87 -64.28
N ILE A 29 -24.61 -43.37 -63.37
CA ILE A 29 -23.98 -44.69 -63.46
C ILE A 29 -25.01 -45.79 -63.19
N ASP A 30 -25.86 -45.63 -62.17
CA ASP A 30 -26.92 -46.60 -61.86
C ASP A 30 -27.88 -46.77 -63.05
N LEU A 31 -28.29 -45.66 -63.68
CA LEU A 31 -29.15 -45.67 -64.86
C LEU A 31 -28.46 -46.23 -66.12
N ALA A 32 -27.14 -46.03 -66.25
CA ALA A 32 -26.34 -46.62 -67.32
C ALA A 32 -26.18 -48.14 -67.14
N LEU A 33 -26.06 -48.63 -65.91
CA LEU A 33 -26.02 -50.06 -65.57
C LEU A 33 -27.37 -50.76 -65.80
N GLU A 34 -28.48 -50.07 -65.55
CA GLU A 34 -29.84 -50.55 -65.81
C GLU A 34 -30.23 -50.55 -67.31
N GLY A 35 -29.35 -50.06 -68.20
CA GLY A 35 -29.57 -50.05 -69.65
C GLY A 35 -30.62 -49.04 -70.14
N LYS A 36 -31.10 -48.14 -69.27
CA LYS A 36 -32.02 -47.04 -69.60
C LYS A 36 -31.26 -45.73 -69.79
N LEU A 37 -30.54 -45.61 -70.90
CA LEU A 37 -30.01 -44.33 -71.34
C LEU A 37 -31.14 -43.50 -71.97
N VAL A 38 -31.80 -42.69 -71.15
CA VAL A 38 -32.77 -41.69 -71.62
C VAL A 38 -32.00 -40.55 -72.30
N ALA A 39 -32.33 -40.27 -73.56
CA ALA A 39 -31.81 -39.13 -74.32
C ALA A 39 -32.19 -37.80 -73.64
N GLY A 40 -31.31 -37.30 -72.76
CA GLY A 40 -31.57 -36.09 -71.98
C GLY A 40 -30.87 -36.03 -70.62
N GLN A 41 -30.33 -37.14 -70.11
CA GLN A 41 -29.47 -37.11 -68.92
C GLN A 41 -28.00 -36.91 -69.31
N LYS A 42 -27.29 -36.06 -68.55
CA LYS A 42 -25.84 -35.84 -68.72
C LYS A 42 -25.14 -37.20 -68.71
N THR A 43 -24.33 -37.45 -69.73
CA THR A 43 -23.57 -38.69 -69.76
C THR A 43 -22.59 -38.72 -68.59
N PRO A 44 -22.25 -39.90 -68.05
CA PRO A 44 -21.29 -40.00 -66.94
C PRO A 44 -19.94 -39.36 -67.28
N GLN A 45 -19.58 -39.27 -68.57
CA GLN A 45 -18.37 -38.58 -69.02
C GLN A 45 -18.49 -37.05 -68.92
N GLU A 46 -19.67 -36.47 -69.15
CA GLU A 46 -19.90 -35.03 -69.00
C GLU A 46 -19.92 -34.60 -67.54
N THR A 47 -20.48 -35.41 -66.64
CA THR A 47 -20.45 -35.15 -65.19
C THR A 47 -19.03 -35.23 -64.63
N ILE A 48 -18.23 -36.21 -65.06
CA ILE A 48 -16.80 -36.30 -64.70
C ILE A 48 -16.03 -35.05 -65.16
N ARG A 49 -16.24 -34.60 -66.40
CA ARG A 49 -15.58 -33.37 -66.89
C ARG A 49 -15.99 -32.13 -66.10
N ALA A 50 -17.25 -32.03 -65.70
CA ALA A 50 -17.74 -30.93 -64.85
C ALA A 50 -17.09 -30.95 -63.45
N ILE A 51 -16.90 -32.14 -62.86
CA ILE A 51 -16.21 -32.31 -61.58
C ILE A 51 -14.75 -31.87 -61.68
N ILE A 52 -14.04 -32.26 -62.74
CA ILE A 52 -12.63 -31.85 -62.95
C ILE A 52 -12.54 -30.32 -63.07
N LEU A 53 -13.45 -29.67 -63.82
CA LEU A 53 -13.47 -28.21 -63.93
C LEU A 53 -13.75 -27.54 -62.58
N LEU A 54 -14.65 -28.10 -61.77
CA LEU A 54 -14.96 -27.59 -60.45
C LEU A 54 -13.77 -27.75 -59.49
N ASP A 55 -13.08 -28.88 -59.55
CA ASP A 55 -11.88 -29.18 -58.77
C ASP A 55 -10.75 -28.18 -59.08
N THR A 56 -10.52 -27.86 -60.37
CA THR A 56 -9.55 -26.82 -60.73
C THR A 56 -9.91 -25.42 -60.22
N LYS A 57 -11.20 -25.11 -60.04
CA LYS A 57 -11.65 -23.85 -59.43
C LYS A 57 -11.45 -23.87 -57.91
N LEU A 58 -11.70 -25.01 -57.26
CA LEU A 58 -11.45 -25.20 -55.84
C LEU A 58 -9.96 -25.06 -55.53
N GLN A 59 -9.09 -25.66 -56.35
CA GLN A 59 -7.64 -25.55 -56.21
C GLN A 59 -7.19 -24.08 -56.22
N LYS A 60 -7.68 -23.27 -57.17
CA LYS A 60 -7.35 -21.83 -57.24
C LYS A 60 -7.85 -21.07 -56.01
N ALA A 61 -9.07 -21.34 -55.57
CA ALA A 61 -9.62 -20.71 -54.37
C ALA A 61 -8.84 -21.12 -53.12
N TYR A 62 -8.33 -22.36 -53.07
CA TYR A 62 -7.46 -22.83 -51.99
C TYR A 62 -6.13 -22.09 -51.98
N ASP A 63 -5.48 -21.93 -53.14
CA ASP A 63 -4.22 -21.19 -53.27
C ASP A 63 -4.38 -19.73 -52.79
N GLU A 64 -5.48 -19.06 -53.17
CA GLU A 64 -5.81 -17.71 -52.69
C GLU A 64 -6.03 -17.66 -51.17
N VAL A 65 -6.68 -18.68 -50.58
CA VAL A 65 -6.86 -18.77 -49.12
C VAL A 65 -5.52 -18.97 -48.41
N GLU A 66 -4.62 -19.76 -48.98
CA GLU A 66 -3.29 -19.99 -48.41
C GLU A 66 -2.47 -18.69 -48.38
N GLU A 67 -2.49 -17.91 -49.47
CA GLU A 67 -1.86 -16.60 -49.51
C GLU A 67 -2.45 -15.67 -48.45
N HIS A 68 -3.79 -15.58 -48.37
CA HIS A 68 -4.46 -14.79 -47.33
C HIS A 68 -4.09 -15.22 -45.91
N GLN A 69 -3.98 -16.51 -45.63
CA GLN A 69 -3.54 -17.00 -44.32
C GLN A 69 -2.07 -16.68 -44.03
N SER A 70 -1.22 -16.64 -45.05
CA SER A 70 0.18 -16.21 -44.89
C SER A 70 0.26 -14.73 -44.48
N TYR A 71 -0.50 -13.87 -45.16
CA TYR A 71 -0.59 -12.44 -44.83
C TYR A 71 -1.20 -12.23 -43.45
N GLN A 72 -2.26 -12.97 -43.10
CA GLN A 72 -2.89 -12.85 -41.79
C GLN A 72 -1.91 -13.24 -40.66
N ARG A 73 -1.13 -14.30 -40.84
CA ARG A 73 -0.07 -14.67 -39.89
C ARG A 73 0.96 -13.56 -39.73
N ARG A 74 1.35 -12.92 -40.84
CA ARG A 74 2.29 -11.80 -40.78
C ARG A 74 1.69 -10.57 -40.11
N ILE A 75 0.42 -10.28 -40.34
CA ILE A 75 -0.30 -9.18 -39.67
C ILE A 75 -0.32 -9.42 -38.17
N THR A 76 -0.76 -10.60 -37.73
CA THR A 76 -0.81 -10.93 -36.30
C THR A 76 0.57 -10.86 -35.65
N GLN A 77 1.62 -11.31 -36.33
CA GLN A 77 2.99 -11.17 -35.83
C GLN A 77 3.38 -9.69 -35.63
N VAL A 78 3.06 -8.82 -36.59
CA VAL A 78 3.36 -7.38 -36.47
C VAL A 78 2.50 -6.72 -35.40
N GLU A 79 1.26 -7.15 -35.22
CA GLU A 79 0.39 -6.69 -34.13
C GLU A 79 0.96 -7.05 -32.75
N ASP A 80 1.48 -8.26 -32.60
CA ASP A 80 2.15 -8.72 -31.38
C ASP A 80 3.42 -7.90 -31.12
N GLU A 81 4.27 -7.68 -32.12
CA GLU A 81 5.46 -6.82 -32.02
C GLU A 81 5.08 -5.39 -31.59
N ILE A 82 4.02 -4.81 -32.15
CA ILE A 82 3.50 -3.48 -31.74
C ILE A 82 3.04 -3.50 -30.29
N TYR A 83 2.39 -4.56 -29.84
CA TYR A 83 1.94 -4.70 -28.46
C TYR A 83 3.13 -4.73 -27.49
N GLU A 84 4.18 -5.50 -27.81
CA GLU A 84 5.42 -5.55 -27.01
C GLU A 84 6.08 -4.16 -26.90
N TYR A 85 6.21 -3.43 -28.02
CA TYR A 85 6.78 -2.08 -27.99
C TYR A 85 5.93 -1.11 -27.17
N LYS A 86 4.59 -1.19 -27.25
CA LYS A 86 3.70 -0.34 -26.44
C LYS A 86 3.86 -0.64 -24.95
N GLN A 87 4.02 -1.90 -24.59
CA GLN A 87 4.27 -2.30 -23.21
C GLN A 87 5.61 -1.75 -22.71
N ALA A 88 6.69 -1.91 -23.48
CA ALA A 88 7.99 -1.37 -23.12
C ALA A 88 7.99 0.18 -22.96
N ILE A 89 7.25 0.88 -23.83
CA ILE A 89 7.07 2.34 -23.71
C ILE A 89 6.34 2.69 -22.41
N ARG A 90 5.28 1.96 -22.06
CA ARG A 90 4.55 2.21 -20.81
C ARG A 90 5.44 2.01 -19.60
N GLU A 91 6.19 0.92 -19.55
CA GLU A 91 7.14 0.63 -18.46
C GLU A 91 8.21 1.73 -18.33
N LEU A 92 8.70 2.25 -19.47
CA LEU A 92 9.64 3.38 -19.48
C LEU A 92 9.00 4.64 -18.90
N VAL A 93 7.78 4.97 -19.31
CA VAL A 93 7.05 6.15 -18.83
C VAL A 93 6.79 6.06 -17.33
N GLU A 94 6.34 4.90 -16.83
CA GLU A 94 6.11 4.66 -15.39
C GLU A 94 7.42 4.80 -14.60
N LYS A 95 8.52 4.25 -15.11
CA LYS A 95 9.83 4.40 -14.48
C LYS A 95 10.28 5.87 -14.46
N LEU A 96 10.08 6.59 -15.56
CA LEU A 96 10.44 8.01 -15.64
C LEU A 96 9.64 8.84 -14.65
N GLU A 97 8.33 8.62 -14.55
CA GLU A 97 7.43 9.28 -13.61
C GLU A 97 7.85 9.01 -12.17
N SER A 98 8.10 7.75 -11.81
CA SER A 98 8.59 7.37 -10.48
C SER A 98 9.93 8.02 -10.14
N THR A 99 10.88 8.05 -11.09
CA THR A 99 12.17 8.73 -10.84
C THR A 99 12.02 10.24 -10.68
N LYS A 100 11.11 10.86 -11.44
CA LYS A 100 10.81 12.28 -11.33
C LYS A 100 10.23 12.59 -9.94
N GLU A 101 9.23 11.85 -9.49
CA GLU A 101 8.61 12.04 -8.18
C GLU A 101 9.63 11.85 -7.05
N SER A 102 10.50 10.83 -7.15
CA SER A 102 11.58 10.63 -6.19
C SER A 102 12.55 11.80 -6.13
N LEU A 103 12.91 12.39 -7.28
CA LEU A 103 13.79 13.56 -7.34
C LEU A 103 13.12 14.81 -6.76
N GLU A 104 11.85 15.04 -7.07
CA GLU A 104 11.08 16.15 -6.50
C GLU A 104 11.00 16.02 -4.98
N SER A 105 10.72 14.82 -4.45
CA SER A 105 10.74 14.55 -3.01
C SER A 105 12.11 14.81 -2.37
N MET A 106 13.20 14.42 -3.04
CA MET A 106 14.56 14.69 -2.55
C MET A 106 14.87 16.19 -2.53
N ILE A 107 14.45 16.93 -3.55
CA ILE A 107 14.62 18.39 -3.62
C ILE A 107 13.84 19.03 -2.47
N ASP A 108 12.57 18.69 -2.30
CA ASP A 108 11.73 19.20 -1.20
C ASP A 108 12.32 18.92 0.17
N HIS A 109 12.84 17.71 0.38
CA HIS A 109 13.51 17.32 1.62
C HIS A 109 14.77 18.16 1.84
N SER A 110 15.58 18.35 0.80
CA SER A 110 16.79 19.16 0.88
C SER A 110 16.50 20.63 1.18
N GLU A 111 15.44 21.20 0.60
CA GLU A 111 15.01 22.57 0.88
C GLU A 111 14.53 22.73 2.32
N LYS A 112 13.75 21.77 2.82
CA LYS A 112 13.32 21.75 4.23
C LYS A 112 14.53 21.65 5.17
N ALA A 113 15.49 20.79 4.87
CA ALA A 113 16.72 20.65 5.64
C ALA A 113 17.57 21.93 5.64
N LEU A 114 17.65 22.63 4.50
CA LEU A 114 18.32 23.93 4.44
C LEU A 114 17.61 25.00 5.25
N LYS A 115 16.27 25.03 5.21
CA LYS A 115 15.46 25.94 6.04
C LYS A 115 15.68 25.69 7.54
N THR A 116 15.67 24.44 7.99
CA THR A 116 15.93 24.11 9.40
C THR A 116 17.37 24.42 9.81
N LEU A 117 18.35 24.19 8.93
CA LEU A 117 19.74 24.57 9.19
C LEU A 117 19.88 26.09 9.33
N ASN A 118 19.26 26.86 8.44
CA ASN A 118 19.27 28.32 8.53
C ASN A 118 18.62 28.81 9.84
N GLN A 119 17.47 28.25 10.23
CA GLN A 119 16.83 28.55 11.52
C GLN A 119 17.73 28.18 12.70
N ALA A 120 18.39 27.01 12.67
CA ALA A 120 19.32 26.58 13.70
C ALA A 120 20.54 27.51 13.79
N LYS A 121 21.04 28.01 12.64
CA LYS A 121 22.13 28.98 12.57
C LYS A 121 21.72 30.35 13.13
N GLU A 122 20.48 30.77 12.91
CA GLU A 122 19.93 31.99 13.49
C GLU A 122 19.69 31.84 15.01
N SER A 123 19.31 30.64 15.47
CA SER A 123 19.21 30.36 16.89
C SER A 123 20.60 30.41 17.55
N LYS A 124 20.79 31.34 18.49
CA LYS A 124 22.05 31.51 19.24
C LYS A 124 22.20 30.45 20.34
N LEU A 125 21.98 29.17 20.04
CA LEU A 125 22.16 28.09 21.00
C LEU A 125 23.62 27.65 21.02
N SER A 126 24.22 27.65 22.21
CA SER A 126 25.58 27.13 22.38
C SER A 126 25.56 25.61 22.38
N PHE A 127 26.46 24.99 21.63
CA PHE A 127 26.66 23.53 21.63
C PHE A 127 26.90 22.96 23.04
N LYS A 128 27.59 23.73 23.89
CA LYS A 128 27.85 23.36 25.28
C LYS A 128 26.57 23.23 26.11
N ASP A 129 25.61 24.14 25.88
CA ASP A 129 24.35 24.15 26.63
C ASP A 129 23.48 22.95 26.22
N ILE A 130 23.45 22.63 24.92
CA ILE A 130 22.76 21.44 24.40
C ILE A 130 23.32 20.17 25.04
N ILE A 131 24.65 19.96 25.03
CA ILE A 131 25.25 18.78 25.67
C ILE A 131 24.92 18.73 27.17
N SER A 132 25.04 19.86 27.86
CA SER A 132 24.75 19.92 29.31
C SER A 132 23.30 19.57 29.63
N TYR A 133 22.36 19.97 28.75
CA TYR A 133 20.94 19.69 28.91
C TYR A 133 20.62 18.25 28.52
N SER A 134 21.18 17.74 27.42
CA SER A 134 21.04 16.34 27.00
C SER A 134 21.54 15.35 28.05
N ASN A 135 22.67 15.64 28.71
CA ASN A 135 23.17 14.81 29.80
C ASN A 135 22.22 14.79 31.00
N ARG A 136 21.61 15.93 31.33
CA ARG A 136 20.56 16.00 32.38
C ARG A 136 19.33 15.22 31.99
N LEU A 137 18.86 15.36 30.75
CA LEU A 137 17.67 14.68 30.24
C LEU A 137 17.86 13.16 30.10
N SER A 138 19.09 12.70 29.85
CA SER A 138 19.39 11.28 29.69
C SER A 138 19.08 10.45 30.95
N ALA A 139 19.14 11.05 32.14
CA ALA A 139 18.79 10.38 33.39
C ALA A 139 17.30 10.03 33.50
N PHE A 140 16.43 10.84 32.86
CA PHE A 140 14.97 10.72 32.93
C PHE A 140 14.35 10.00 31.73
N THR A 141 15.04 9.96 30.59
CA THR A 141 14.46 9.48 29.32
C THR A 141 14.84 8.05 28.95
N ALA A 142 15.92 7.50 29.50
CA ALA A 142 16.37 6.16 29.17
C ALA A 142 16.80 5.38 30.42
N ALA A 143 16.37 4.12 30.52
CA ALA A 143 16.86 3.21 31.53
C ALA A 143 18.38 2.98 31.30
N PRO A 144 19.22 3.01 32.37
CA PRO A 144 20.65 2.77 32.23
C PRO A 144 20.95 1.43 31.55
N PRO A 145 22.09 1.30 30.84
CA PRO A 145 22.55 0.02 30.33
C PRO A 145 22.64 -1.01 31.48
N ASN A 146 21.98 -2.16 31.35
CA ASN A 146 21.79 -3.20 32.38
C ASN A 146 20.73 -2.93 33.47
N TYR A 147 19.75 -2.05 33.21
CA TYR A 147 18.59 -1.92 34.09
C TYR A 147 17.83 -3.25 34.23
N ASN A 148 17.75 -3.75 35.46
CA ASN A 148 16.96 -4.92 35.82
C ASN A 148 15.86 -4.46 36.79
N PRO A 149 14.56 -4.60 36.46
CA PRO A 149 13.47 -4.12 37.30
C PRO A 149 13.39 -4.83 38.67
N ASN A 150 14.00 -6.02 38.78
CA ASN A 150 14.06 -6.81 40.00
C ASN A 150 15.27 -6.48 40.88
N ASN A 151 16.18 -5.61 40.40
CA ASN A 151 17.41 -5.28 41.09
C ASN A 151 17.45 -3.80 41.45
N THR A 152 17.11 -3.49 42.70
CA THR A 152 16.97 -2.12 43.23
C THR A 152 18.32 -1.40 43.47
N PHE A 153 19.47 -2.03 43.20
CA PHE A 153 20.79 -1.43 43.44
C PHE A 153 21.10 -0.21 42.54
N ILE A 154 20.38 -0.02 41.44
CA ILE A 154 20.56 1.14 40.54
C ILE A 154 19.36 2.08 40.76
N PRO A 155 19.54 3.24 41.42
CA PRO A 155 18.47 4.22 41.57
C PRO A 155 18.13 4.78 40.19
N VAL A 156 16.91 4.50 39.71
CA VAL A 156 16.38 5.05 38.47
C VAL A 156 15.39 6.15 38.82
N GLU A 157 15.59 7.32 38.25
CA GLU A 157 14.64 8.42 38.39
C GLU A 157 13.41 8.15 37.52
N PRO A 158 12.20 8.31 38.05
CA PRO A 158 10.98 8.07 37.31
C PRO A 158 10.79 9.12 36.19
N PRO A 159 10.08 8.78 35.10
CA PRO A 159 9.90 9.66 33.94
C PRO A 159 9.06 10.91 34.23
N TYR A 160 8.37 10.95 35.37
CA TYR A 160 7.59 12.08 35.84
C TYR A 160 7.86 12.30 37.34
N PRO A 161 7.72 13.53 37.85
CA PRO A 161 7.89 13.82 39.27
C PRO A 161 6.90 12.99 40.11
N VAL A 162 7.40 12.33 41.15
CA VAL A 162 6.58 11.53 42.08
C VAL A 162 5.98 12.41 43.16
N GLU A 163 4.88 11.95 43.77
CA GLU A 163 4.14 12.71 44.79
C GLU A 163 5.05 13.25 45.90
N VAL A 164 5.97 12.43 46.42
CA VAL A 164 6.93 12.83 47.45
C VAL A 164 7.78 14.03 46.98
N THR A 165 8.29 14.00 45.74
CA THR A 165 9.05 15.12 45.16
C THR A 165 8.20 16.34 44.89
N MET A 166 6.92 16.16 44.55
CA MET A 166 5.97 17.27 44.33
C MET A 166 5.61 17.95 45.65
N ARG A 167 5.36 17.16 46.71
CA ARG A 167 5.05 17.63 48.07
C ARG A 167 6.25 18.32 48.73
N ALA A 168 7.46 17.84 48.47
CA ALA A 168 8.70 18.50 48.89
C ALA A 168 9.05 19.75 48.05
N GLY A 169 8.33 19.99 46.95
CA GLY A 169 8.60 21.12 46.06
C GLY A 169 8.23 22.46 46.67
N ALA A 170 8.91 23.52 46.23
CA ALA A 170 8.67 24.89 46.69
C ALA A 170 7.20 25.33 46.54
N LEU A 171 6.50 24.85 45.50
CA LEU A 171 5.09 25.17 45.29
C LEU A 171 4.20 24.65 46.43
N SER A 172 4.46 23.43 46.92
CA SER A 172 3.72 22.85 48.05
C SER A 172 4.02 23.58 49.35
N LEU A 173 5.28 23.99 49.58
CA LEU A 173 5.69 24.78 50.74
C LEU A 173 5.06 26.18 50.77
N HIS A 174 4.90 26.82 49.60
CA HIS A 174 4.21 28.09 49.50
C HIS A 174 2.69 27.93 49.73
N HIS A 175 2.11 26.80 49.32
CA HIS A 175 0.70 26.51 49.57
C HIS A 175 0.41 26.31 51.06
N THR A 176 1.23 25.53 51.78
CA THR A 176 1.06 25.33 53.23
C THR A 176 1.34 26.60 54.03
N LYS A 177 2.36 27.38 53.66
CA LYS A 177 2.62 28.69 54.29
C LYS A 177 1.50 29.70 54.04
N GLY A 178 0.79 29.63 52.91
CA GLY A 178 -0.39 30.47 52.65
C GLY A 178 -1.61 30.10 53.48
N VAL A 179 -1.71 28.84 53.93
CA VAL A 179 -2.79 28.36 54.80
C VAL A 179 -2.48 28.61 56.28
N GLU A 180 -1.20 28.57 56.68
CA GLU A 180 -0.78 28.91 58.05
C GLU A 180 -0.59 30.42 58.28
N ALA A 181 -0.46 31.25 57.23
CA ALA A 181 -0.31 32.70 57.38
C ALA A 181 -1.57 33.42 57.91
N ASP A 182 -2.74 32.77 57.98
CA ASP A 182 -3.92 33.30 58.68
C ASP A 182 -3.92 32.95 60.19
N VAL A 183 -2.98 32.12 60.67
CA VAL A 183 -2.84 31.77 62.08
C VAL A 183 -1.36 31.70 62.48
N ALA A 184 -0.86 32.83 63.00
CA ALA A 184 0.46 33.05 63.58
C ALA A 184 1.51 33.69 62.65
N SER A 185 1.64 35.00 62.87
CA SER A 185 2.89 35.73 62.65
C SER A 185 3.90 35.28 63.72
N GLU A 186 5.10 34.89 63.29
CA GLU A 186 6.38 35.37 63.84
C GLU A 186 7.58 34.77 63.09
N GLU A 187 8.68 35.51 63.15
CA GLU A 187 9.90 35.44 62.35
C GLU A 187 10.71 34.15 62.55
N SER A 188 11.39 33.68 61.51
CA SER A 188 12.76 33.15 61.65
C SER A 188 13.51 33.09 60.31
N GLU A 189 14.79 33.45 60.42
CA GLU A 189 15.78 33.66 59.37
C GLU A 189 16.34 32.35 58.79
N ASP A 190 17.04 32.51 57.66
CA ASP A 190 17.68 31.50 56.83
C ASP A 190 18.50 30.44 57.58
N GLU A 191 18.12 29.16 57.45
CA GLU A 191 19.03 28.03 57.63
C GLU A 191 18.90 27.00 56.49
N GLN A 192 20.05 26.54 55.99
CA GLN A 192 20.12 25.56 54.90
C GLN A 192 19.66 24.17 55.36
N PRO A 193 18.92 23.41 54.53
CA PRO A 193 18.43 22.10 54.95
C PRO A 193 19.57 21.09 54.97
N SER A 194 19.91 20.60 56.17
CA SER A 194 20.77 19.43 56.33
C SER A 194 19.95 18.14 56.15
N TYR A 195 20.57 17.11 55.58
CA TYR A 195 19.97 15.80 55.26
C TYR A 195 19.46 15.00 56.48
N GLN A 196 19.54 15.54 57.71
CA GLN A 196 19.08 14.88 58.92
C GLN A 196 17.58 15.11 59.22
N ALA A 197 16.96 16.16 58.66
CA ALA A 197 15.54 16.45 58.88
C ALA A 197 14.59 15.36 58.34
N PHE A 198 15.01 14.62 57.31
CA PHE A 198 14.23 13.53 56.73
C PHE A 198 14.07 12.31 57.66
N SER A 199 15.01 12.09 58.59
CA SER A 199 14.95 10.94 59.50
C SER A 199 13.96 11.15 60.65
N PHE A 200 13.64 12.40 61.00
CA PHE A 200 12.75 12.72 62.11
C PHE A 200 11.27 12.66 61.70
N LEU A 201 10.96 13.07 60.46
CA LEU A 201 9.62 13.03 59.89
C LEU A 201 9.07 11.61 59.69
N ALA A 202 9.94 10.65 59.35
CA ALA A 202 9.54 9.24 59.18
C ALA A 202 9.11 8.55 60.48
N GLN A 203 9.49 9.08 61.65
CA GLN A 203 9.05 8.55 62.96
C GLN A 203 7.71 9.17 63.42
N GLN A 204 7.32 10.32 62.88
CA GLN A 204 6.08 11.01 63.22
C GLN A 204 4.87 10.46 62.43
N GLU A 205 5.11 9.84 61.26
CA GLU A 205 4.07 9.24 60.40
C GLU A 205 3.34 8.02 61.03
N GLU A 206 3.92 7.32 62.01
CA GLU A 206 3.23 6.17 62.66
C GLU A 206 2.18 6.61 63.70
N GLU A 207 2.29 7.81 64.28
CA GLU A 207 1.34 8.31 65.30
C GLU A 207 0.19 9.13 64.71
N GLU A 208 0.41 9.91 63.63
CA GLU A 208 -0.63 10.78 63.02
C GLU A 208 -1.56 10.04 62.02
N ALA A 209 -1.21 8.82 61.60
CA ALA A 209 -2.05 8.00 60.72
C ALA A 209 -3.34 7.49 61.39
N ALA A 210 -3.40 7.49 62.72
CA ALA A 210 -4.60 7.07 63.45
C ALA A 210 -5.65 8.18 63.57
N GLU A 211 -5.24 9.45 63.66
CA GLU A 211 -6.14 10.59 63.86
C GLU A 211 -6.68 11.19 62.56
N SER A 212 -5.93 11.05 61.45
CA SER A 212 -6.33 11.58 60.13
C SER A 212 -7.44 10.79 59.43
N ASN A 213 -7.72 9.56 59.85
CA ASN A 213 -8.80 8.73 59.28
C ASN A 213 -10.20 9.17 59.75
N ASP A 214 -10.32 9.81 60.92
CA ASP A 214 -11.62 10.29 61.43
C ASP A 214 -12.08 11.59 60.74
N PHE A 215 -11.14 12.44 60.27
CA PHE A 215 -11.47 13.65 59.53
C PHE A 215 -11.83 13.40 58.06
N LEU A 216 -11.35 12.29 57.47
CA LEU A 216 -11.56 11.96 56.05
C LEU A 216 -12.93 11.29 55.78
N LEU A 217 -13.60 10.77 56.83
CA LEU A 217 -14.93 10.15 56.75
C LEU A 217 -16.11 11.14 56.86
N ASP A 218 -15.85 12.39 57.23
CA ASP A 218 -16.89 13.43 57.43
C ASP A 218 -17.00 14.44 56.25
N LEU A 219 -16.26 14.18 55.16
CA LEU A 219 -16.38 14.93 53.90
C LEU A 219 -17.46 14.30 53.02
N ASP A 220 -18.72 14.72 53.23
CA ASP A 220 -19.83 14.43 52.32
C ASP A 220 -19.58 15.10 50.95
N LEU A 221 -19.24 14.28 49.95
CA LEU A 221 -18.81 14.72 48.62
C LEU A 221 -19.95 14.93 47.62
N ASN A 222 -21.23 14.90 48.02
CA ASN A 222 -22.37 15.18 47.13
C ASN A 222 -23.52 15.95 47.82
N PRO A 223 -23.42 17.29 48.00
CA PRO A 223 -24.50 18.06 48.62
C PRO A 223 -25.65 18.50 47.68
N ASP A 224 -25.59 18.27 46.35
CA ASP A 224 -26.59 18.82 45.40
C ASP A 224 -27.27 17.75 44.53
N LEU A 225 -28.22 17.01 45.12
CA LEU A 225 -29.22 16.20 44.42
C LEU A 225 -30.60 16.34 45.10
N GLU A 226 -31.14 17.57 45.09
CA GLU A 226 -32.58 17.88 45.10
C GLU A 226 -32.92 18.88 43.99
#